data_AF-A0A7S1AHP8-F1
#
_entry.id   AF-A0A7S1AHP8-F1
#
_cell.length_a   1.000
_cell.length_b   1.000
_cell.length_c   1.000
_cell.angle_alpha   90.00
_cell.angle_beta   90.00
_cell.angle_gamma   90.00
#
_symmetry.space_group_name_H-M   'P 1'
#
loop_
_entity.id
_entity.type
_entity.pdbx_description
1 polymer ?
#
loop_
_entity_poly.entity_id
_entity_poly.type
_entity_poly.pdbx_seq_one_letter_code
_entity_poly.pdbx_strand_id
1 'polypeptide(L)'
;ARSQAAIKSLNATLVKKEAELNEMSEGLKRATSQAQDRFSHIFNQMVPHETVKGDSREVPRTNLKGHGCRTPPCSRDLVTCKMNGNCCIDLMFDMLVDFSAFLKSMNVTHFLIAGSLLGAIRDNDIIPHTSDLDIVIPKSEWEKVGMINEQADQPRSYYFQVDPYEKKCARLCAVWQGLPVNSKDYTKNFDWDTDQLGADLPYYMDIYDLEMDFVKAFSHLFYPLSQAHIRNVSFPAPRDSRLWVEAKYGTGWDTPDYHSHGVAKIYPTLQEGKGWSVGQMFLNKAKANGNFAKTVLAKALVDRKTGDIFLPRSIAADFLNKERTLEFVSLEDATLDEDVLSGTVILGKVDEDDRGVTRFSLYFAREEERETTIRGLTQRSTFWQ
;
A
#
# COMPACT_ATOMS: atom_id res chain seq x y z
N ALA A 1 -19.48 30.33 36.38
CA ALA A 1 -19.85 30.78 35.02
C ALA A 1 -18.95 30.20 33.93
N ARG A 2 -17.65 30.55 33.84
CA ARG A 2 -16.75 30.06 32.77
C ARG A 2 -16.58 28.53 32.75
N SER A 3 -16.47 27.88 33.91
CA SER A 3 -16.39 26.41 34.02
C SER A 3 -17.67 25.71 33.55
N GLN A 4 -18.84 26.24 33.90
CA GLN A 4 -20.13 25.69 33.49
C GLN A 4 -20.36 25.80 31.97
N ALA A 5 -19.89 26.88 31.34
CA ALA A 5 -19.95 27.02 29.89
C ALA A 5 -19.07 26.00 29.15
N ALA A 6 -17.85 25.75 29.67
CA ALA A 6 -16.95 24.74 29.12
C ALA A 6 -17.52 23.32 29.24
N ILE A 7 -18.09 22.96 30.40
CA ILE A 7 -18.75 21.66 30.62
C ILE A 7 -19.93 21.49 29.65
N LYS A 8 -20.75 22.53 29.46
CA LYS A 8 -21.89 22.48 28.53
C LYS A 8 -21.44 22.28 27.08
N SER A 9 -20.33 22.92 26.68
CA SER A 9 -19.74 22.74 25.35
C SER A 9 -19.19 21.33 25.15
N LEU A 10 -18.49 20.77 26.15
CA LEU A 10 -17.96 19.41 26.11
C LEU A 10 -19.09 18.37 26.00
N ASN A 11 -20.15 18.52 26.79
CA ASN A 11 -21.31 17.62 26.73
C ASN A 11 -22.00 17.69 25.36
N ALA A 12 -22.14 18.88 24.77
CA ALA A 12 -22.70 19.02 23.42
C ALA A 12 -21.84 18.30 22.36
N THR A 13 -20.52 18.42 22.45
CA THR A 13 -19.58 17.70 21.56
C THR A 13 -19.67 16.19 21.75
N LEU A 14 -19.77 15.71 23.00
CA LEU A 14 -19.90 14.28 23.31
C LEU A 14 -21.17 13.68 22.71
N VAL A 15 -22.32 14.34 22.91
CA VAL A 15 -23.61 13.91 22.34
C VAL A 15 -23.54 13.85 20.81
N LYS A 16 -22.88 14.83 20.17
CA LYS A 16 -22.67 14.81 18.71
C LYS A 16 -21.83 13.61 18.27
N LYS A 17 -20.76 13.30 19.01
CA LYS A 17 -19.87 12.16 18.70
C LYS A 17 -20.55 10.80 18.92
N GLU A 18 -21.39 10.68 19.95
CA GLU A 18 -22.21 9.48 20.17
C GLU A 18 -23.22 9.26 19.03
N ALA A 19 -23.83 10.33 18.52
CA ALA A 19 -24.73 10.25 17.37
C ALA A 19 -23.99 9.79 16.09
N GLU A 20 -22.82 10.37 15.80
CA GLU A 20 -21.96 9.94 14.67
C GLU A 20 -21.55 8.47 14.78
N LEU A 21 -21.18 8.00 15.99
CA LEU A 21 -20.81 6.60 16.24
C LEU A 21 -21.99 5.64 16.02
N ASN A 22 -23.17 6.00 16.49
CA ASN A 22 -24.39 5.20 16.29
C ASN A 22 -24.76 5.12 14.80
N GLU A 23 -24.64 6.22 14.06
CA GLU A 23 -24.89 6.25 12.62
C GLU A 23 -23.93 5.32 11.85
N MET A 24 -22.63 5.36 12.18
CA MET A 24 -21.65 4.45 11.59
C MET A 24 -21.93 2.99 11.95
N SER A 25 -22.30 2.70 13.20
CA SER A 25 -22.63 1.33 13.63
C SER A 25 -23.83 0.76 12.87
N GLU A 26 -24.89 1.56 12.70
CA GLU A 26 -26.05 1.16 11.90
C GLU A 26 -25.72 1.05 10.40
N GLY A 27 -24.81 1.89 9.88
CA GLY A 27 -24.26 1.76 8.54
C GLY A 27 -23.55 0.42 8.33
N LEU A 28 -22.71 0.01 9.27
CA LEU A 28 -22.01 -1.28 9.25
C LEU A 28 -22.99 -2.46 9.27
N LYS A 29 -24.00 -2.43 10.15
CA LYS A 29 -25.03 -3.48 10.21
C LYS A 29 -25.79 -3.63 8.88
N ARG A 30 -26.16 -2.51 8.25
CA ARG A 30 -26.81 -2.53 6.93
C ARG A 30 -25.90 -3.10 5.85
N ALA A 31 -24.61 -2.73 5.84
CA ALA A 31 -23.64 -3.29 4.90
C ALA A 31 -23.48 -4.81 5.08
N THR A 32 -23.38 -5.29 6.33
CA THR A 32 -23.32 -6.73 6.64
C THR A 32 -24.58 -7.46 6.19
N SER A 33 -25.78 -6.91 6.45
CA SER A 33 -27.05 -7.51 6.00
C SER A 33 -27.13 -7.56 4.47
N GLN A 34 -26.74 -6.50 3.77
CA GLN A 34 -26.72 -6.48 2.31
C GLN A 34 -25.72 -7.49 1.75
N ALA A 35 -24.57 -7.68 2.40
CA ALA A 35 -23.59 -8.69 2.01
C ALA A 35 -24.16 -10.12 2.20
N GLN A 36 -24.89 -10.38 3.29
CA GLN A 36 -25.59 -11.64 3.52
C GLN A 36 -26.70 -11.90 2.49
N ASP A 37 -27.51 -10.88 2.18
CA ASP A 37 -28.57 -10.99 1.17
C ASP A 37 -28.00 -11.26 -0.23
N ARG A 38 -26.91 -10.55 -0.59
CA ARG A 38 -26.17 -10.82 -1.83
C ARG A 38 -25.65 -12.25 -1.84
N PHE A 39 -25.05 -12.72 -0.75
CA PHE A 39 -24.59 -14.10 -0.63
C PHE A 39 -25.73 -15.10 -0.86
N SER A 40 -26.87 -14.94 -0.20
CA SER A 40 -28.04 -15.80 -0.39
C SER A 40 -28.57 -15.77 -1.83
N HIS A 41 -28.58 -14.60 -2.47
CA HIS A 41 -29.00 -14.47 -3.87
C HIS A 41 -28.02 -15.19 -4.82
N ILE A 42 -26.72 -14.99 -4.64
CA ILE A 42 -25.66 -15.65 -5.41
C ILE A 42 -25.77 -17.17 -5.25
N PHE A 43 -25.92 -17.63 -4.00
CA PHE A 43 -26.07 -19.04 -3.66
C PHE A 43 -27.27 -19.66 -4.40
N ASN A 44 -28.42 -18.99 -4.35
CA ASN A 44 -29.65 -19.47 -5.01
C ASN A 44 -29.56 -19.46 -6.54
N GLN A 45 -28.73 -18.59 -7.13
CA GLN A 45 -28.52 -18.56 -8.59
C GLN A 45 -27.48 -19.58 -9.08
N MET A 46 -26.50 -19.92 -8.24
CA MET A 46 -25.40 -20.83 -8.60
C MET A 46 -25.71 -22.29 -8.35
N VAL A 47 -26.67 -22.61 -7.48
CA VAL A 47 -27.13 -23.98 -7.26
C VAL A 47 -28.32 -24.24 -8.19
N PRO A 48 -28.18 -25.04 -9.26
CA PRO A 48 -29.33 -25.43 -10.08
C PRO A 48 -30.37 -26.10 -9.17
N HIS A 49 -31.64 -25.70 -9.32
CA HIS A 49 -32.78 -26.29 -8.59
C HIS A 49 -33.03 -27.78 -8.91
N GLU A 50 -32.13 -28.45 -9.62
CA GLU A 50 -32.11 -29.90 -9.63
C GLU A 50 -31.77 -30.36 -8.22
N THR A 51 -32.75 -30.98 -7.58
CA THR A 51 -32.60 -31.73 -6.33
C THR A 51 -31.53 -32.81 -6.51
N VAL A 52 -30.27 -32.42 -6.42
CA VAL A 52 -29.19 -33.32 -6.09
C VAL A 52 -29.54 -33.77 -4.67
N LYS A 53 -30.12 -34.97 -4.57
CA LYS A 53 -30.08 -35.78 -3.35
C LYS A 53 -28.61 -36.14 -3.09
N GLY A 54 -27.82 -35.13 -2.79
CA GLY A 54 -26.41 -35.21 -2.45
C GLY A 54 -26.37 -35.57 -0.98
N ASP A 55 -25.96 -36.80 -0.72
CA ASP A 55 -25.59 -37.33 0.58
C ASP A 55 -24.84 -36.24 1.36
N SER A 56 -25.49 -35.65 2.37
CA SER A 56 -24.95 -34.61 3.23
C SER A 56 -23.91 -35.16 4.22
N ARG A 57 -23.16 -36.18 3.79
CA ARG A 57 -22.04 -36.70 4.57
C ARG A 57 -20.95 -35.65 4.53
N GLU A 58 -20.68 -35.07 5.69
CA GLU A 58 -19.44 -34.39 6.00
C GLU A 58 -18.29 -35.17 5.38
N VAL A 59 -17.69 -34.63 4.31
CA VAL A 59 -16.45 -35.20 3.79
C VAL A 59 -15.41 -34.93 4.87
N PRO A 60 -14.82 -35.97 5.51
CA PRO A 60 -13.82 -35.77 6.55
C PRO A 60 -12.68 -34.91 5.99
N ARG A 61 -12.40 -33.78 6.67
CA ARG A 61 -11.40 -32.77 6.25
C ARG A 61 -10.00 -33.34 6.00
N THR A 62 -9.71 -34.53 6.50
CA THR A 62 -8.42 -35.21 6.42
C THR A 62 -8.07 -35.81 5.04
N ASN A 63 -8.97 -35.76 4.05
CA ASN A 63 -8.78 -36.40 2.74
C ASN A 63 -9.03 -35.49 1.52
N LEU A 64 -9.13 -34.17 1.70
CA LEU A 64 -9.23 -33.27 0.54
C LEU A 64 -7.87 -33.18 -0.16
N LYS A 65 -7.75 -33.85 -1.31
CA LYS A 65 -6.70 -33.55 -2.30
C LYS A 65 -6.99 -32.16 -2.89
N GLY A 66 -6.07 -31.22 -2.72
CA GLY A 66 -6.22 -29.82 -3.16
C GLY A 66 -6.09 -28.79 -2.02
N HIS A 67 -6.24 -27.51 -2.36
CA HIS A 67 -5.99 -26.38 -1.44
C HIS A 67 -7.18 -26.01 -0.55
N GLY A 68 -8.29 -26.76 -0.62
CA GLY A 68 -9.44 -26.61 0.28
C GLY A 68 -10.34 -25.38 0.01
N CYS A 69 -9.86 -24.39 -0.75
CA CYS A 69 -10.62 -23.18 -1.10
C CYS A 69 -11.90 -23.48 -1.88
N ARG A 70 -12.91 -22.65 -1.64
CA ARG A 70 -14.23 -22.67 -2.29
C ARG A 70 -14.60 -21.23 -2.66
N THR A 71 -13.77 -20.60 -3.47
CA THR A 71 -13.93 -19.19 -3.80
C THR A 71 -15.07 -19.03 -4.83
N PRO A 72 -16.06 -18.14 -4.61
CA PRO A 72 -17.14 -17.92 -5.57
C PRO A 72 -16.61 -17.39 -6.90
N PRO A 73 -17.15 -17.85 -8.04
CA PRO A 73 -16.79 -17.28 -9.33
C PRO A 73 -17.22 -15.81 -9.38
N CYS A 74 -16.38 -14.99 -9.99
CA CYS A 74 -16.61 -13.57 -10.15
C CYS A 74 -16.05 -13.08 -11.47
N SER A 75 -16.50 -11.90 -11.91
CA SER A 75 -16.00 -11.25 -13.11
C SER A 75 -15.16 -10.03 -12.76
N ARG A 76 -14.03 -9.86 -13.45
CA ARG A 76 -13.19 -8.65 -13.44
C ARG A 76 -13.58 -7.64 -14.51
N ASP A 77 -14.46 -8.02 -15.44
CA ASP A 77 -15.02 -7.08 -16.40
C ASP A 77 -16.06 -6.20 -15.69
N LEU A 78 -15.68 -4.96 -15.40
CA LEU A 78 -16.51 -3.98 -14.71
C LEU A 78 -17.81 -3.62 -15.47
N VAL A 79 -17.88 -3.89 -16.77
CA VAL A 79 -19.08 -3.66 -17.57
C VAL A 79 -20.08 -4.78 -17.32
N THR A 80 -19.63 -6.03 -17.39
CA THR A 80 -20.50 -7.21 -17.29
C THR A 80 -20.72 -7.68 -15.86
N CYS A 81 -19.81 -7.43 -14.91
CA CYS A 81 -19.95 -7.88 -13.52
C CYS A 81 -21.09 -7.19 -12.76
N LYS A 82 -21.63 -6.09 -13.32
CA LYS A 82 -22.90 -5.49 -12.89
C LYS A 82 -24.09 -6.44 -13.07
N MET A 83 -24.00 -7.39 -14.00
CA MET A 83 -24.99 -8.46 -14.15
C MET A 83 -24.77 -9.48 -13.01
N ASN A 84 -25.72 -9.55 -12.09
CA ASN A 84 -25.78 -10.43 -10.91
C ASN A 84 -24.88 -10.08 -9.70
N GLY A 85 -24.17 -8.94 -9.70
CA GLY A 85 -23.52 -8.41 -8.49
C GLY A 85 -22.28 -9.18 -8.00
N ASN A 86 -21.62 -9.94 -8.87
CA ASN A 86 -20.44 -10.76 -8.56
C ASN A 86 -19.15 -10.16 -9.15
N CYS A 87 -18.91 -8.88 -8.90
CA CYS A 87 -17.63 -8.27 -9.27
C CYS A 87 -16.53 -8.79 -8.35
N CYS A 88 -15.38 -9.21 -8.91
CA CYS A 88 -14.28 -9.72 -8.09
C CYS A 88 -13.81 -8.68 -7.07
N ILE A 89 -13.78 -7.41 -7.45
CA ILE A 89 -13.46 -6.31 -6.53
C ILE A 89 -14.41 -6.21 -5.33
N ASP A 90 -15.68 -6.55 -5.50
CA ASP A 90 -16.66 -6.50 -4.40
C ASP A 90 -16.39 -7.64 -3.41
N LEU A 91 -16.13 -8.84 -3.93
CA LEU A 91 -15.84 -10.03 -3.10
C LEU A 91 -14.47 -9.93 -2.41
N MET A 92 -13.48 -9.34 -3.08
CA MET A 92 -12.20 -9.00 -2.46
C MET A 92 -12.37 -7.94 -1.38
N PHE A 93 -13.12 -6.87 -1.62
CA PHE A 93 -13.40 -5.86 -0.60
C PHE A 93 -14.04 -6.48 0.65
N ASP A 94 -15.03 -7.34 0.42
CA ASP A 94 -15.71 -8.14 1.43
C ASP A 94 -14.73 -9.01 2.24
N MET A 95 -13.83 -9.73 1.57
CA MET A 95 -12.74 -10.49 2.21
C MET A 95 -11.82 -9.59 3.04
N LEU A 96 -11.43 -8.42 2.53
CA LEU A 96 -10.54 -7.49 3.22
C LEU A 96 -11.17 -6.95 4.51
N VAL A 97 -12.46 -6.57 4.46
CA VAL A 97 -13.22 -6.07 5.62
C VAL A 97 -13.29 -7.15 6.69
N ASP A 98 -13.74 -8.36 6.32
CA ASP A 98 -13.94 -9.44 7.29
C ASP A 98 -12.62 -9.89 7.92
N PHE A 99 -11.58 -10.04 7.09
CA PHE A 99 -10.28 -10.48 7.59
C PHE A 99 -9.61 -9.41 8.44
N SER A 100 -9.68 -8.13 8.05
CA SER A 100 -9.18 -7.03 8.90
C SER A 100 -9.92 -6.99 10.24
N ALA A 101 -11.24 -7.19 10.25
CA ALA A 101 -12.01 -7.26 11.49
C ALA A 101 -11.60 -8.44 12.39
N PHE A 102 -11.40 -9.62 11.80
CA PHE A 102 -10.87 -10.79 12.50
C PHE A 102 -9.49 -10.49 13.13
N LEU A 103 -8.55 -9.94 12.36
CA LEU A 103 -7.21 -9.61 12.85
C LEU A 103 -7.26 -8.57 13.99
N LYS A 104 -8.11 -7.54 13.88
CA LYS A 104 -8.33 -6.55 14.95
C LYS A 104 -8.86 -7.21 16.22
N SER A 105 -9.79 -8.15 16.11
CA SER A 105 -10.34 -8.88 17.27
C SER A 105 -9.30 -9.70 18.02
N MET A 106 -8.25 -10.13 17.32
CA MET A 106 -7.11 -10.89 17.85
C MET A 106 -5.92 -10.00 18.26
N ASN A 107 -6.06 -8.67 18.16
CA ASN A 107 -4.98 -7.70 18.35
C ASN A 107 -3.74 -7.99 17.48
N VAL A 108 -3.96 -8.47 16.25
CA VAL A 108 -2.90 -8.76 15.28
C VAL A 108 -2.63 -7.52 14.44
N THR A 109 -1.38 -7.05 14.46
CA THR A 109 -0.93 -5.95 13.61
C THR A 109 -0.92 -6.41 12.15
N HIS A 110 -1.57 -5.64 11.30
CA HIS A 110 -1.62 -5.86 9.87
C HIS A 110 -1.75 -4.52 9.16
N PHE A 111 -1.35 -4.44 7.89
CA PHE A 111 -1.53 -3.24 7.08
C PHE A 111 -1.50 -3.55 5.57
N LEU A 112 -2.13 -2.68 4.78
CA LEU A 112 -2.14 -2.77 3.32
C LEU A 112 -0.74 -2.58 2.74
N ILE A 113 -0.43 -3.33 1.69
CA ILE A 113 0.85 -3.21 0.97
C ILE A 113 0.62 -3.40 -0.53
N ALA A 114 1.67 -3.24 -1.35
CA ALA A 114 1.69 -3.58 -2.77
C ALA A 114 0.46 -3.10 -3.57
N GLY A 115 -0.20 -3.98 -4.33
CA GLY A 115 -1.27 -3.61 -5.25
C GLY A 115 -2.50 -3.10 -4.52
N SER A 116 -2.79 -3.65 -3.34
CA SER A 116 -3.87 -3.19 -2.47
C SER A 116 -3.64 -1.78 -1.95
N LEU A 117 -2.42 -1.46 -1.49
CA LEU A 117 -2.08 -0.11 -1.05
C LEU A 117 -2.08 0.88 -2.23
N LEU A 118 -1.56 0.47 -3.39
CA LEU A 118 -1.60 1.29 -4.61
C LEU A 118 -3.04 1.66 -4.98
N GLY A 119 -3.96 0.70 -5.01
CA GLY A 119 -5.38 0.96 -5.27
C GLY A 119 -5.99 1.91 -4.24
N ALA A 120 -5.73 1.67 -2.95
CA ALA A 120 -6.24 2.52 -1.88
C ALA A 120 -5.80 3.99 -2.00
N ILE A 121 -4.55 4.25 -2.42
CA ILE A 121 -4.04 5.62 -2.57
C ILE A 121 -4.48 6.25 -3.89
N ARG A 122 -4.41 5.50 -5.00
CA ARG A 122 -4.65 6.02 -6.35
C ARG A 122 -6.14 6.18 -6.63
N ASP A 123 -6.90 5.13 -6.33
CA ASP A 123 -8.29 4.96 -6.79
C ASP A 123 -9.29 5.09 -5.63
N ASN A 124 -8.82 5.10 -4.38
CA ASN A 124 -9.65 4.90 -3.17
C ASN A 124 -10.50 3.61 -3.23
N ASP A 125 -10.02 2.61 -3.98
CA ASP A 125 -10.68 1.34 -4.20
C ASP A 125 -9.65 0.24 -4.55
N ILE A 126 -10.08 -1.00 -4.71
CA ILE A 126 -9.26 -2.09 -5.23
C ILE A 126 -9.06 -1.91 -6.73
N ILE A 127 -7.86 -2.22 -7.22
CA ILE A 127 -7.53 -2.14 -8.65
C ILE A 127 -8.43 -3.11 -9.43
N PRO A 128 -9.23 -2.64 -10.41
CA PRO A 128 -10.29 -3.45 -11.05
C PRO A 128 -9.90 -4.80 -11.64
N HIS A 129 -8.69 -4.89 -12.18
CA HIS A 129 -8.18 -6.06 -12.90
C HIS A 129 -7.22 -6.89 -12.05
N THR A 130 -7.03 -6.54 -10.76
CA THR A 130 -6.21 -7.36 -9.87
C THR A 130 -6.88 -8.69 -9.57
N SER A 131 -6.05 -9.68 -9.26
CA SER A 131 -6.47 -11.01 -8.86
C SER A 131 -6.50 -11.20 -7.36
N ASP A 132 -5.78 -10.36 -6.65
CA ASP A 132 -5.48 -10.55 -5.25
C ASP A 132 -5.48 -9.26 -4.46
N LEU A 133 -5.46 -9.47 -3.15
CA LEU A 133 -5.17 -8.46 -2.15
C LEU A 133 -3.81 -8.73 -1.54
N ASP A 134 -3.16 -7.69 -1.05
CA ASP A 134 -1.84 -7.76 -0.44
C ASP A 134 -1.87 -7.09 0.92
N ILE A 135 -1.53 -7.83 1.96
CA ILE A 135 -1.31 -7.27 3.30
C ILE A 135 0.00 -7.76 3.90
N VAL A 136 0.51 -7.03 4.89
CA VAL A 136 1.59 -7.51 5.76
C VAL A 136 1.00 -7.97 7.08
N ILE A 137 1.44 -9.13 7.56
CA ILE A 137 1.23 -9.60 8.93
C ILE A 137 2.56 -10.15 9.45
N PRO A 138 3.10 -9.69 10.61
CA PRO A 138 4.31 -10.27 11.18
C PRO A 138 4.17 -11.78 11.37
N LYS A 139 5.15 -12.55 10.91
CA LYS A 139 5.11 -14.02 10.98
C LYS A 139 4.96 -14.58 12.38
N SER A 140 5.39 -13.85 13.40
CA SER A 140 5.16 -14.20 14.81
C SER A 140 3.67 -14.33 15.18
N GLU A 141 2.78 -13.71 14.41
CA GLU A 141 1.34 -13.73 14.65
C GLU A 141 0.60 -14.80 13.83
N TRP A 142 1.27 -15.48 12.88
CA TRP A 142 0.60 -16.38 11.93
C TRP A 142 -0.09 -17.57 12.58
N GLU A 143 0.38 -18.03 13.74
CA GLU A 143 -0.33 -19.06 14.52
C GLU A 143 -1.72 -18.58 14.96
N LYS A 144 -1.84 -17.33 15.44
CA LYS A 144 -3.13 -16.72 15.78
C LYS A 144 -3.98 -16.49 14.55
N VAL A 145 -3.37 -16.08 13.44
CA VAL A 145 -4.07 -15.89 12.16
C VAL A 145 -4.68 -17.22 11.69
N GLY A 146 -3.95 -18.32 11.85
CA GLY A 146 -4.41 -19.66 11.48
C GLY A 146 -5.68 -20.12 12.18
N MET A 147 -6.06 -19.50 13.31
CA MET A 147 -7.32 -19.79 14.01
C MET A 147 -8.56 -19.46 13.16
N ILE A 148 -8.43 -18.63 12.10
CA ILE A 148 -9.54 -18.40 11.16
C ILE A 148 -10.04 -19.70 10.50
N ASN A 149 -9.17 -20.70 10.38
CA ASN A 149 -9.51 -22.01 9.80
C ASN A 149 -10.52 -22.78 10.66
N GLU A 150 -10.63 -22.46 11.95
CA GLU A 150 -11.64 -23.05 12.84
C GLU A 150 -13.06 -22.54 12.51
N GLN A 151 -13.16 -21.41 11.80
CA GLN A 151 -14.43 -20.81 11.37
C GLN A 151 -14.89 -21.32 9.99
N ALA A 152 -14.22 -22.32 9.43
CA ALA A 152 -14.48 -22.83 8.07
C ALA A 152 -15.94 -23.27 7.83
N ASP A 153 -16.68 -23.65 8.88
CA ASP A 153 -18.09 -24.07 8.76
C ASP A 153 -19.09 -22.91 8.72
N GLN A 154 -18.65 -21.66 8.88
CA GLN A 154 -19.52 -20.51 8.71
C GLN A 154 -19.87 -20.32 7.23
N PRO A 155 -21.08 -19.79 6.89
CA PRO A 155 -21.48 -19.58 5.50
C PRO A 155 -20.47 -18.76 4.69
N ARG A 156 -19.86 -17.77 5.33
CA ARG A 156 -18.83 -16.88 4.80
C ARG A 156 -17.57 -17.00 5.64
N SER A 157 -16.72 -17.95 5.27
CA SER A 157 -15.51 -18.32 6.00
C SER A 157 -14.27 -18.25 5.11
N TYR A 158 -13.09 -18.26 5.74
CA TYR A 158 -11.81 -18.13 5.07
C TYR A 158 -10.84 -19.21 5.51
N TYR A 159 -9.88 -19.50 4.65
CA TYR A 159 -8.84 -20.49 4.89
C TYR A 159 -7.48 -19.86 4.68
N PHE A 160 -6.68 -19.87 5.74
CA PHE A 160 -5.31 -19.40 5.82
C PHE A 160 -4.35 -20.57 5.67
N GLN A 161 -3.36 -20.40 4.80
CA GLN A 161 -2.30 -21.38 4.62
C GLN A 161 -0.95 -20.70 4.37
N VAL A 162 0.10 -21.19 5.03
CA VAL A 162 1.47 -20.76 4.74
C VAL A 162 1.95 -21.39 3.43
N ASP A 163 2.59 -20.59 2.58
CA ASP A 163 3.19 -21.11 1.35
C ASP A 163 4.31 -22.12 1.72
N PRO A 164 4.25 -23.36 1.21
CA PRO A 164 5.19 -24.42 1.54
C PRO A 164 6.60 -24.17 0.97
N TYR A 165 6.72 -23.36 -0.08
CA TYR A 165 7.98 -23.06 -0.77
C TYR A 165 8.53 -21.69 -0.35
N GLU A 166 7.66 -20.69 -0.17
CA GLU A 166 8.04 -19.36 0.30
C GLU A 166 7.50 -19.12 1.71
N LYS A 167 8.26 -19.52 2.73
CA LYS A 167 7.81 -19.45 4.13
C LYS A 167 7.64 -18.01 4.68
N LYS A 168 7.99 -16.98 3.90
CA LYS A 168 7.70 -15.56 4.21
C LYS A 168 6.42 -15.07 3.55
N CYS A 169 5.71 -15.94 2.83
CA CYS A 169 4.40 -15.70 2.27
C CYS A 169 3.38 -16.70 2.84
N ALA A 170 2.18 -16.22 3.07
CA ALA A 170 1.00 -17.04 3.35
C ALA A 170 -0.14 -16.51 2.48
N ARG A 171 -1.21 -17.30 2.34
CA ARG A 171 -2.37 -16.92 1.56
C ARG A 171 -3.66 -17.15 2.31
N LEU A 172 -4.65 -16.34 1.96
CA LEU A 172 -6.03 -16.48 2.40
C LEU A 172 -6.95 -16.62 1.18
N CYS A 173 -7.89 -17.56 1.26
CA CYS A 173 -8.95 -17.72 0.27
C CYS A 173 -10.31 -17.90 0.95
N ALA A 174 -11.38 -17.71 0.19
CA ALA A 174 -12.73 -18.01 0.67
C ALA A 174 -12.96 -19.53 0.68
N VAL A 175 -13.68 -20.02 1.69
CA VAL A 175 -14.15 -21.41 1.82
C VAL A 175 -15.66 -21.47 2.06
N TRP A 176 -16.42 -20.65 1.34
CA TRP A 176 -17.84 -20.47 1.59
C TRP A 176 -18.64 -21.75 1.38
N GLN A 177 -19.63 -21.95 2.25
CA GLN A 177 -20.42 -23.18 2.25
C GLN A 177 -21.24 -23.32 0.96
N GLY A 178 -21.30 -24.56 0.43
CA GLY A 178 -22.06 -24.95 -0.75
C GLY A 178 -21.50 -24.48 -2.10
N LEU A 179 -20.32 -23.88 -2.11
CA LEU A 179 -19.51 -23.73 -3.32
C LEU A 179 -18.65 -24.98 -3.56
N PRO A 180 -18.36 -25.33 -4.83
CA PRO A 180 -17.52 -26.49 -5.15
C PRO A 180 -16.12 -26.31 -4.56
N VAL A 181 -15.56 -27.40 -4.00
CA VAL A 181 -14.16 -27.44 -3.59
C VAL A 181 -13.30 -27.48 -4.84
N ASN A 182 -12.32 -26.59 -4.90
CA ASN A 182 -11.29 -26.75 -5.91
C ASN A 182 -10.37 -27.90 -5.53
N SER A 183 -10.41 -28.96 -6.33
CA SER A 183 -9.68 -30.22 -6.10
C SER A 183 -8.39 -30.33 -6.91
N LYS A 184 -7.91 -29.26 -7.58
CA LYS A 184 -6.65 -29.35 -8.31
C LYS A 184 -5.48 -29.47 -7.33
N ASP A 185 -4.67 -30.50 -7.55
CA ASP A 185 -3.43 -30.73 -6.82
C ASP A 185 -2.36 -29.70 -7.24
N TYR A 186 -1.50 -29.29 -6.30
CA TYR A 186 -0.37 -28.41 -6.58
C TYR A 186 0.61 -29.11 -7.55
N THR A 187 0.78 -28.59 -8.77
CA THR A 187 1.63 -29.25 -9.78
C THR A 187 3.10 -28.82 -9.71
N LYS A 188 3.41 -27.64 -9.16
CA LYS A 188 4.71 -27.16 -8.64
C LYS A 188 4.57 -25.66 -8.32
N ASN A 189 4.93 -25.25 -7.11
CA ASN A 189 4.68 -23.91 -6.56
C ASN A 189 3.19 -23.63 -6.31
N PHE A 190 2.91 -22.74 -5.37
CA PHE A 190 1.58 -22.18 -5.13
C PHE A 190 1.24 -21.27 -6.31
N ASP A 191 0.97 -21.88 -7.46
CA ASP A 191 0.60 -21.18 -8.68
C ASP A 191 -0.91 -20.89 -8.60
N TRP A 192 -1.27 -19.90 -7.79
CA TRP A 192 -2.62 -19.32 -7.82
C TRP A 192 -2.71 -18.32 -8.97
N ASP A 193 -1.78 -18.33 -9.93
CA ASP A 193 -1.68 -17.36 -11.00
C ASP A 193 -2.98 -17.34 -11.82
N THR A 194 -3.82 -16.34 -11.50
CA THR A 194 -5.21 -16.26 -11.97
C THR A 194 -5.33 -15.48 -13.27
N ASP A 195 -4.21 -15.12 -13.88
CA ASP A 195 -4.18 -14.34 -15.12
C ASP A 195 -4.83 -15.09 -16.29
N GLN A 196 -5.11 -16.39 -16.11
CA GLN A 196 -6.01 -17.15 -16.96
C GLN A 196 -7.48 -16.90 -16.58
N LEU A 197 -8.25 -16.35 -17.52
CA LEU A 197 -9.71 -16.29 -17.43
C LEU A 197 -10.27 -17.71 -17.19
N GLY A 198 -10.96 -17.92 -16.06
CA GLY A 198 -11.39 -19.26 -15.62
C GLY A 198 -10.40 -19.96 -14.69
N ALA A 199 -9.47 -19.23 -14.09
CA ALA A 199 -8.57 -19.74 -13.07
C ALA A 199 -9.31 -20.37 -11.89
N ASP A 200 -8.62 -21.32 -11.28
CA ASP A 200 -9.03 -22.13 -10.14
C ASP A 200 -9.39 -21.31 -8.90
N LEU A 201 -8.84 -20.11 -8.78
CA LEU A 201 -9.09 -19.17 -7.71
C LEU A 201 -9.39 -17.79 -8.30
N PRO A 202 -10.67 -17.40 -8.41
CA PRO A 202 -11.05 -16.13 -9.01
C PRO A 202 -10.62 -14.90 -8.20
N TYR A 203 -10.31 -15.07 -6.91
CA TYR A 203 -9.59 -14.08 -6.11
C TYR A 203 -8.96 -14.70 -4.87
N TYR A 204 -7.99 -13.99 -4.29
CA TYR A 204 -7.34 -14.37 -3.04
C TYR A 204 -6.70 -13.19 -2.32
N MET A 205 -6.01 -13.45 -1.21
CA MET A 205 -5.14 -12.48 -0.55
C MET A 205 -3.78 -13.09 -0.23
N ASP A 206 -2.72 -12.43 -0.68
CA ASP A 206 -1.35 -12.65 -0.24
C ASP A 206 -1.07 -11.93 1.08
N ILE A 207 -0.41 -12.66 1.98
CA ILE A 207 -0.02 -12.23 3.31
C ILE A 207 1.50 -12.33 3.41
N TYR A 208 2.16 -11.19 3.47
CA TYR A 208 3.62 -11.10 3.53
C TYR A 208 4.11 -10.92 4.95
N ASP A 209 5.21 -11.60 5.28
CA ASP A 209 5.98 -11.33 6.49
C ASP A 209 6.80 -10.04 6.34
N LEU A 210 7.17 -9.41 7.47
CA LEU A 210 8.07 -8.27 7.52
C LEU A 210 9.45 -8.55 6.93
N GLU A 211 9.88 -9.82 6.94
CA GLU A 211 11.17 -10.25 6.39
C GLU A 211 11.13 -10.59 4.89
N MET A 212 9.96 -10.44 4.23
CA MET A 212 9.88 -10.51 2.77
C MET A 212 10.72 -9.39 2.15
N ASP A 213 11.56 -9.71 1.16
CA ASP A 213 12.65 -8.80 0.74
C ASP A 213 12.15 -7.40 0.33
N PHE A 214 11.03 -7.33 -0.40
CA PHE A 214 10.44 -6.05 -0.80
C PHE A 214 9.75 -5.29 0.33
N VAL A 215 9.24 -6.01 1.34
CA VAL A 215 8.63 -5.43 2.54
C VAL A 215 9.74 -4.84 3.40
N LYS A 216 10.79 -5.63 3.64
CA LYS A 216 11.96 -5.26 4.44
C LYS A 216 12.68 -4.04 3.89
N ALA A 217 12.83 -3.94 2.57
CA ALA A 217 13.51 -2.85 1.88
C ALA A 217 12.96 -1.45 2.23
N PHE A 218 11.69 -1.36 2.61
CA PHE A 218 11.00 -0.10 2.90
C PHE A 218 10.35 -0.05 4.29
N SER A 219 10.83 -0.90 5.21
CA SER A 219 10.29 -1.02 6.57
C SER A 219 10.39 0.26 7.41
N HIS A 220 11.32 1.17 7.09
CA HIS A 220 11.45 2.49 7.74
C HIS A 220 10.28 3.44 7.46
N LEU A 221 9.41 3.11 6.50
CA LEU A 221 8.21 3.88 6.15
C LEU A 221 6.95 3.38 6.86
N PHE A 222 7.03 2.31 7.64
CA PHE A 222 5.84 1.66 8.19
C PHE A 222 5.29 2.35 9.43
N TYR A 223 6.14 2.64 10.41
CA TYR A 223 5.68 2.98 11.76
C TYR A 223 5.89 4.46 12.13
N PRO A 224 5.00 5.04 12.97
CA PRO A 224 3.68 4.50 13.34
C PRO A 224 2.77 4.32 12.12
N LEU A 225 1.94 3.26 12.12
CA LEU A 225 1.04 3.00 10.99
C LEU A 225 0.10 4.19 10.77
N SER A 226 -0.20 4.48 9.51
CA SER A 226 -1.25 5.41 9.09
C SER A 226 -2.53 4.66 8.71
N GLN A 227 -3.44 5.34 8.00
CA GLN A 227 -4.66 4.75 7.46
C GLN A 227 -4.76 5.05 5.96
N ALA A 228 -5.19 4.06 5.18
CA ALA A 228 -5.62 4.21 3.80
C ALA A 228 -7.10 3.84 3.67
N HIS A 229 -7.77 4.34 2.64
CA HIS A 229 -9.21 4.17 2.49
C HIS A 229 -9.53 3.38 1.22
N ILE A 230 -10.39 2.38 1.36
CA ILE A 230 -10.99 1.66 0.23
C ILE A 230 -12.50 1.74 0.45
N ARG A 231 -13.23 2.36 -0.49
CA ARG A 231 -14.69 2.56 -0.39
C ARG A 231 -15.15 3.17 0.94
N ASN A 232 -14.43 4.19 1.41
CA ASN A 232 -14.64 4.87 2.69
C ASN A 232 -14.41 4.02 3.95
N VAL A 233 -13.90 2.80 3.84
CA VAL A 233 -13.45 1.99 4.98
C VAL A 233 -11.95 2.20 5.19
N SER A 234 -11.56 2.54 6.42
CA SER A 234 -10.16 2.75 6.79
C SER A 234 -9.47 1.44 7.15
N PHE A 235 -8.29 1.23 6.55
CA PHE A 235 -7.40 0.10 6.82
C PHE A 235 -6.03 0.62 7.27
N PRO A 236 -5.34 -0.06 8.20
CA PRO A 236 -3.98 0.32 8.55
C PRO A 236 -3.07 0.27 7.32
N ALA A 237 -2.16 1.22 7.23
CA ALA A 237 -1.24 1.38 6.10
C ALA A 237 0.12 1.89 6.61
N PRO A 238 1.20 1.82 5.80
CA PRO A 238 2.48 2.45 6.15
C PRO A 238 2.32 3.93 6.48
N ARG A 239 3.09 4.44 7.45
CA ARG A 239 3.17 5.88 7.79
C ARG A 239 3.21 6.76 6.55
N ASP A 240 4.15 6.45 5.66
CA ASP A 240 4.42 7.20 4.43
C ASP A 240 3.92 6.42 3.20
N SER A 241 2.62 6.07 3.20
CA SER A 241 1.98 5.22 2.19
C SER A 241 2.28 5.63 0.74
N ARG A 242 2.20 6.93 0.41
CA ARG A 242 2.48 7.45 -0.94
C ARG A 242 3.93 7.21 -1.35
N LEU A 243 4.86 7.46 -0.43
CA LEU A 243 6.29 7.28 -0.66
C LEU A 243 6.63 5.79 -0.82
N TRP A 244 5.98 4.92 -0.05
CA TRP A 244 6.13 3.48 -0.20
C TRP A 244 5.69 3.00 -1.59
N VAL A 245 4.51 3.43 -2.06
CA VAL A 245 4.01 3.10 -3.40
C VAL A 245 4.94 3.64 -4.48
N GLU A 246 5.42 4.87 -4.35
CA GLU A 246 6.39 5.47 -5.27
C GLU A 246 7.72 4.69 -5.28
N ALA A 247 8.18 4.18 -4.14
CA ALA A 247 9.39 3.37 -4.05
C ALA A 247 9.26 2.05 -4.80
N LYS A 248 8.12 1.39 -4.59
CA LYS A 248 7.81 0.07 -5.17
C LYS A 248 7.60 0.19 -6.69
N TYR A 249 6.75 1.10 -7.13
CA TYR A 249 6.26 1.18 -8.51
C TYR A 249 6.93 2.28 -9.36
N GLY A 250 7.74 3.16 -8.75
CA GLY A 250 8.38 4.28 -9.43
C GLY A 250 7.50 5.53 -9.48
N THR A 251 8.07 6.66 -9.93
CA THR A 251 7.42 7.99 -9.87
C THR A 251 6.18 8.16 -10.75
N GLY A 252 5.93 7.26 -11.69
CA GLY A 252 4.73 7.24 -12.54
C GLY A 252 3.61 6.33 -12.05
N TRP A 253 3.66 5.87 -10.79
CA TRP A 253 2.71 4.91 -10.21
C TRP A 253 1.24 5.36 -10.26
N ASP A 254 1.01 6.68 -10.30
CA ASP A 254 -0.32 7.29 -10.33
C ASP A 254 -0.98 7.24 -11.71
N THR A 255 -0.22 6.89 -12.75
CA THR A 255 -0.73 6.65 -14.10
C THR A 255 -0.83 5.15 -14.34
N PRO A 256 -2.03 4.59 -14.57
CA PRO A 256 -2.20 3.16 -14.83
C PRO A 256 -1.39 2.71 -16.06
N ASP A 257 -0.46 1.79 -15.84
CA ASP A 257 0.26 1.08 -16.90
C ASP A 257 -0.16 -0.39 -16.90
N TYR A 258 -1.12 -0.72 -17.77
CA TYR A 258 -1.71 -2.06 -17.90
C TYR A 258 -0.76 -3.09 -18.54
N HIS A 259 0.44 -2.67 -18.96
CA HIS A 259 1.42 -3.56 -19.60
C HIS A 259 2.63 -3.85 -18.69
N SER A 260 2.74 -3.15 -17.56
CA SER A 260 3.83 -3.34 -16.60
C SER A 260 3.54 -4.51 -15.65
N HIS A 261 3.74 -5.74 -16.15
CA HIS A 261 3.75 -6.92 -15.30
C HIS A 261 5.18 -7.18 -14.83
N GLY A 262 5.47 -6.80 -13.58
CA GLY A 262 6.73 -7.12 -12.94
C GLY A 262 7.37 -5.93 -12.26
N VAL A 263 7.39 -6.00 -10.93
CA VAL A 263 8.25 -5.15 -10.12
C VAL A 263 9.70 -5.59 -10.35
N ALA A 264 10.66 -4.66 -10.24
CA ALA A 264 12.08 -4.96 -10.34
C ALA A 264 12.44 -6.26 -9.61
N LYS A 265 13.02 -7.24 -10.33
CA LYS A 265 13.42 -8.55 -9.78
C LYS A 265 14.46 -8.46 -8.66
N ILE A 266 15.06 -7.29 -8.49
CA ILE A 266 16.06 -6.99 -7.47
C ILE A 266 15.51 -5.82 -6.64
N TYR A 267 15.16 -6.12 -5.40
CA TYR A 267 14.76 -5.12 -4.43
C TYR A 267 16.01 -4.43 -3.86
N PRO A 268 15.95 -3.12 -3.58
CA PRO A 268 17.05 -2.44 -2.91
C PRO A 268 17.25 -3.02 -1.51
N THR A 269 18.47 -2.90 -1.00
CA THR A 269 18.73 -3.10 0.44
C THR A 269 17.96 -2.06 1.26
N LEU A 270 17.75 -2.32 2.55
CA LEU A 270 17.13 -1.34 3.45
C LEU A 270 17.88 0.01 3.44
N GLN A 271 19.21 -0.01 3.34
CA GLN A 271 20.00 1.22 3.31
C GLN A 271 19.80 2.01 2.02
N GLU A 272 19.78 1.33 0.86
CA GLU A 272 19.45 1.95 -0.43
C GLU A 272 18.01 2.49 -0.43
N GLY A 273 17.06 1.73 0.13
CA GLY A 273 15.67 2.15 0.28
C GLY A 273 15.50 3.40 1.15
N LYS A 274 16.26 3.50 2.24
CA LYS A 274 16.34 4.71 3.09
C LYS A 274 16.91 5.90 2.32
N GLY A 275 18.05 5.72 1.65
CA GLY A 275 18.69 6.77 0.86
C GLY A 275 17.74 7.30 -0.22
N TRP A 276 17.12 6.40 -0.98
CA TRP A 276 16.11 6.76 -1.98
C TRP A 276 14.92 7.50 -1.37
N SER A 277 14.39 7.05 -0.24
CA SER A 277 13.24 7.69 0.42
C SER A 277 13.54 9.14 0.83
N VAL A 278 14.71 9.38 1.41
CA VAL A 278 15.17 10.72 1.79
C VAL A 278 15.30 11.61 0.56
N GLY A 279 15.99 11.15 -0.48
CA GLY A 279 16.14 11.89 -1.74
C GLY A 279 14.78 12.21 -2.39
N GLN A 280 13.84 11.28 -2.36
CA GLN A 280 12.51 11.47 -2.94
C GLN A 280 11.65 12.44 -2.14
N MET A 281 11.68 12.38 -0.80
CA MET A 281 11.00 13.36 0.04
C MET A 281 11.54 14.77 -0.20
N PHE A 282 12.86 14.89 -0.27
CA PHE A 282 13.52 16.15 -0.58
C PHE A 282 13.06 16.68 -1.95
N LEU A 283 13.11 15.84 -2.99
CA LEU A 283 12.67 16.20 -4.33
C LEU A 283 11.20 16.64 -4.36
N ASN A 284 10.33 15.93 -3.65
CA ASN A 284 8.91 16.27 -3.54
C ASN A 284 8.71 17.64 -2.87
N LYS A 285 9.43 17.95 -1.79
CA LYS A 285 9.41 19.28 -1.15
C LYS A 285 9.91 20.37 -2.10
N ALA A 286 11.01 20.12 -2.80
CA ALA A 286 11.56 21.07 -3.76
C ALA A 286 10.59 21.36 -4.93
N LYS A 287 9.87 20.34 -5.42
CA LYS A 287 8.81 20.49 -6.44
C LYS A 287 7.64 21.35 -5.96
N ALA A 288 7.28 21.29 -4.68
CA ALA A 288 6.16 22.06 -4.12
C ALA A 288 6.46 23.57 -4.05
N ASN A 289 7.70 23.96 -3.73
CA ASN A 289 8.03 25.32 -3.31
C ASN A 289 8.45 26.31 -4.42
N GLY A 290 8.75 25.88 -5.65
CA GLY A 290 9.32 26.79 -6.68
C GLY A 290 8.48 26.99 -7.93
N ASN A 291 8.09 28.23 -8.28
CA ASN A 291 7.34 28.50 -9.53
C ASN A 291 8.17 28.29 -10.82
N PHE A 292 9.49 28.46 -10.78
CA PHE A 292 10.38 28.26 -11.94
C PHE A 292 11.17 26.94 -11.87
N ALA A 293 11.58 26.54 -10.67
CA ALA A 293 12.19 25.23 -10.42
C ALA A 293 11.23 24.05 -10.70
N LYS A 294 9.90 24.28 -10.69
CA LYS A 294 8.88 23.28 -11.03
C LYS A 294 9.16 22.58 -12.36
N THR A 295 9.55 23.27 -13.43
CA THR A 295 9.70 22.62 -14.74
C THR A 295 10.95 21.74 -14.83
N VAL A 296 12.06 22.17 -14.24
CA VAL A 296 13.30 21.38 -14.19
C VAL A 296 13.17 20.24 -13.21
N LEU A 297 12.74 20.53 -11.97
CA LEU A 297 12.63 19.54 -10.91
C LEU A 297 11.50 18.54 -11.15
N ALA A 298 10.43 18.90 -11.89
CA ALA A 298 9.42 17.94 -12.34
C ALA A 298 10.04 16.75 -13.09
N LYS A 299 11.16 17.00 -13.78
CA LYS A 299 11.89 16.02 -14.58
C LYS A 299 13.08 15.40 -13.86
N ALA A 300 13.41 15.85 -12.65
CA ALA A 300 14.45 15.23 -11.84
C ALA A 300 13.97 13.89 -11.29
N LEU A 301 14.93 12.98 -11.10
CA LEU A 301 14.75 11.63 -10.60
C LEU A 301 15.67 11.41 -9.40
N VAL A 302 15.39 10.36 -8.63
CA VAL A 302 16.23 9.91 -7.51
C VAL A 302 16.87 8.58 -7.87
N ASP A 303 18.19 8.48 -7.76
CA ASP A 303 18.92 7.24 -7.97
C ASP A 303 18.49 6.21 -6.92
N ARG A 304 18.08 5.02 -7.36
CA ARG A 304 17.55 3.98 -6.47
C ARG A 304 18.58 3.39 -5.51
N LYS A 305 19.87 3.53 -5.79
CA LYS A 305 20.95 2.99 -4.95
C LYS A 305 21.50 4.06 -4.02
N THR A 306 21.81 5.23 -4.55
CA THR A 306 22.49 6.28 -3.77
C THR A 306 21.51 7.23 -3.09
N GLY A 307 20.29 7.37 -3.61
CA GLY A 307 19.36 8.41 -3.16
C GLY A 307 19.67 9.79 -3.73
N ASP A 308 20.67 9.90 -4.62
CA ASP A 308 21.05 11.17 -5.22
C ASP A 308 19.97 11.66 -6.19
N ILE A 309 19.66 12.95 -6.13
CA ILE A 309 18.77 13.58 -7.11
C ILE A 309 19.58 13.93 -8.36
N PHE A 310 19.09 13.52 -9.53
CA PHE A 310 19.73 13.79 -10.80
C PHE A 310 18.73 14.18 -11.89
N LEU A 311 19.22 14.85 -12.93
CA LEU A 311 18.46 15.16 -14.14
C LEU A 311 18.87 14.22 -15.26
N PRO A 312 17.93 13.53 -15.94
CA PRO A 312 18.24 12.74 -17.12
C PRO A 312 18.94 13.57 -18.20
N ARG A 313 19.96 12.99 -18.84
CA ARG A 313 20.77 13.68 -19.86
C ARG A 313 19.95 14.26 -21.01
N SER A 314 18.93 13.54 -21.46
CA SER A 314 18.00 13.99 -22.51
C SER A 314 17.30 15.30 -22.17
N ILE A 315 17.04 15.53 -20.89
CA ILE A 315 16.37 16.71 -20.37
C ILE A 315 17.39 17.81 -20.14
N ALA A 316 18.56 17.48 -19.58
CA ALA A 316 19.63 18.43 -19.33
C ALA A 316 20.11 19.12 -20.63
N ALA A 317 20.16 18.40 -21.76
CA ALA A 317 20.56 18.96 -23.06
C ALA A 317 19.68 20.14 -23.53
N ASP A 318 18.37 20.11 -23.23
CA ASP A 318 17.45 21.20 -23.56
C ASP A 318 17.68 22.45 -22.68
N PHE A 319 18.20 22.25 -21.46
CA PHE A 319 18.48 23.32 -20.50
C PHE A 319 19.87 23.94 -20.67
N LEU A 320 20.86 23.16 -21.10
CA LEU A 320 22.27 23.57 -21.21
C LEU A 320 22.55 24.58 -22.34
N ASN A 321 21.60 24.77 -23.27
CA ASN A 321 21.73 25.78 -24.34
C ASN A 321 21.44 27.22 -23.86
N LYS A 322 21.14 27.44 -22.58
CA LYS A 322 20.97 28.77 -21.98
C LYS A 322 21.59 28.82 -20.59
N GLU A 323 22.58 29.69 -20.40
CA GLU A 323 23.19 29.95 -19.09
C GLU A 323 22.14 30.54 -18.13
N ARG A 324 21.92 29.88 -16.99
CA ARG A 324 20.93 30.30 -15.98
C ARG A 324 21.44 29.94 -14.58
N THR A 325 21.61 30.93 -13.74
CA THR A 325 21.74 30.75 -12.28
C THR A 325 20.36 30.52 -11.70
N LEU A 326 20.16 29.40 -10.99
CA LEU A 326 18.95 29.15 -10.22
C LEU A 326 19.22 29.51 -8.75
N GLU A 327 18.69 30.64 -8.29
CA GLU A 327 18.67 30.96 -6.86
C GLU A 327 17.44 30.34 -6.22
N PHE A 328 17.64 29.60 -5.13
CA PHE A 328 16.56 29.06 -4.29
C PHE A 328 16.46 29.88 -3.02
N VAL A 329 15.22 30.13 -2.59
CA VAL A 329 14.91 30.74 -1.30
C VAL A 329 14.69 29.62 -0.29
N SER A 330 15.28 29.81 0.90
CA SER A 330 15.28 28.95 2.09
C SER A 330 14.06 28.02 2.22
N LEU A 331 14.35 26.73 2.49
CA LEU A 331 13.36 25.74 2.88
C LEU A 331 13.33 25.66 4.40
N GLU A 332 12.57 26.54 5.05
CA GLU A 332 12.22 26.35 6.45
C GLU A 332 11.27 25.13 6.57
N ASP A 333 11.47 24.35 7.63
CA ASP A 333 10.67 23.22 8.12
C ASP A 333 10.57 21.95 7.25
N ALA A 334 11.60 21.10 7.23
CA ALA A 334 11.41 19.68 6.93
C ALA A 334 12.08 18.80 7.97
N THR A 335 11.28 18.01 8.67
CA THR A 335 11.75 16.96 9.56
C THR A 335 11.28 15.60 9.06
N LEU A 336 12.15 14.59 9.19
CA LEU A 336 11.71 13.21 9.50
C LEU A 336 11.79 12.95 11.01
N ASP A 337 12.62 13.71 11.75
CA ASP A 337 12.43 14.20 13.14
C ASP A 337 13.67 15.07 13.50
N GLU A 338 13.78 16.25 12.87
CA GLU A 338 14.85 17.27 12.95
C GLU A 338 16.06 17.10 12.02
N ASP A 339 16.56 18.26 11.56
CA ASP A 339 17.68 18.53 10.63
C ASP A 339 17.52 18.26 9.11
N VAL A 340 16.55 18.92 8.45
CA VAL A 340 16.75 19.37 7.05
C VAL A 340 16.57 20.89 6.98
N LEU A 341 17.69 21.61 7.12
CA LEU A 341 17.77 23.07 6.95
C LEU A 341 18.35 23.37 5.56
N SER A 342 17.50 23.90 4.66
CA SER A 342 17.78 24.62 3.39
C SER A 342 18.88 24.09 2.44
N GLY A 343 18.67 24.21 1.12
CA GLY A 343 19.73 23.92 0.15
C GLY A 343 19.53 24.63 -1.19
N THR A 344 20.65 24.91 -1.89
CA THR A 344 20.70 25.62 -3.18
C THR A 344 21.11 24.68 -4.29
N VAL A 345 20.30 24.57 -5.36
CA VAL A 345 20.65 23.78 -6.55
C VAL A 345 21.47 24.62 -7.52
N ILE A 346 22.77 24.31 -7.66
CA ILE A 346 23.63 24.95 -8.66
C ILE A 346 23.63 24.10 -9.95
N LEU A 347 23.03 24.64 -11.02
CA LEU A 347 23.21 24.11 -12.38
C LEU A 347 24.35 24.89 -13.05
N GLY A 348 25.59 24.47 -12.86
CA GLY A 348 26.76 25.11 -13.46
C GLY A 348 27.05 24.62 -14.89
N LYS A 349 27.56 25.52 -15.75
CA LYS A 349 28.29 25.12 -16.96
C LYS A 349 29.65 24.60 -16.48
N VAL A 350 29.94 23.32 -16.71
CA VAL A 350 31.27 22.75 -16.41
C VAL A 350 32.24 23.28 -17.47
N ASP A 351 33.39 23.79 -17.04
CA ASP A 351 34.45 24.32 -17.91
C ASP A 351 34.77 23.37 -19.08
N GLU A 352 35.03 23.96 -20.24
CA GLU A 352 35.14 23.29 -21.55
C GLU A 352 36.36 22.34 -21.69
N ASP A 353 37.13 22.10 -20.63
CA ASP A 353 38.35 21.29 -20.68
C ASP A 353 38.20 19.84 -20.21
N ASP A 354 37.06 19.44 -19.61
CA ASP A 354 36.84 18.04 -19.23
C ASP A 354 35.93 17.30 -20.22
N ARG A 355 36.57 16.48 -21.05
CA ARG A 355 35.96 15.56 -21.99
C ARG A 355 34.97 14.62 -21.28
N GLY A 356 33.69 14.98 -21.35
CA GLY A 356 32.57 14.05 -21.14
C GLY A 356 31.90 14.14 -19.77
N VAL A 357 31.28 15.28 -19.47
CA VAL A 357 30.37 15.42 -18.32
C VAL A 357 29.20 14.45 -18.48
N THR A 358 29.16 13.43 -17.62
CA THR A 358 28.17 12.33 -17.65
C THR A 358 27.30 12.28 -16.39
N ARG A 359 27.53 13.17 -15.41
CA ARG A 359 26.77 13.27 -14.16
C ARG A 359 26.62 14.73 -13.76
N PHE A 360 25.40 15.13 -13.41
CA PHE A 360 25.11 16.36 -12.68
C PHE A 360 24.80 15.96 -11.25
N SER A 361 25.59 16.45 -10.30
CA SER A 361 25.32 16.28 -8.87
C SER A 361 24.60 17.52 -8.37
N LEU A 362 23.42 17.31 -7.81
CA LEU A 362 22.72 18.33 -7.03
C LEU A 362 23.41 18.40 -5.66
N TYR A 363 24.25 19.41 -5.45
CA TYR A 363 24.80 19.68 -4.14
C TYR A 363 23.77 20.45 -3.32
N PHE A 364 23.41 19.95 -2.15
CA PHE A 364 22.62 20.68 -1.17
C PHE A 364 23.55 20.98 -0.01
N ALA A 365 23.95 22.26 0.10
CA ALA A 365 24.76 22.68 1.21
C ALA A 365 23.87 22.90 2.44
N ARG A 366 24.22 22.28 3.58
CA ARG A 366 23.58 22.57 4.87
C ARG A 366 24.00 23.98 5.28
N GLU A 367 23.05 24.85 5.60
CA GLU A 367 23.35 26.12 6.28
C GLU A 367 23.57 25.80 7.76
N GLU A 368 24.84 25.77 8.20
CA GLU A 368 25.18 25.71 9.63
C GLU A 368 25.41 27.13 10.15
N GLU A 369 24.55 27.59 11.06
CA GLU A 369 24.91 28.69 11.95
C GLU A 369 25.87 28.14 13.00
N ARG A 370 27.14 28.55 12.95
CA ARG A 370 28.07 28.33 14.05
C ARG A 370 28.23 29.60 14.85
N GLU A 371 27.81 29.56 16.11
CA GLU A 371 28.23 30.56 17.08
C GLU A 371 29.65 30.25 17.53
N THR A 372 30.59 31.07 17.07
CA THR A 372 31.97 31.00 17.53
C THR A 372 32.19 32.15 18.51
N THR A 373 32.48 31.82 19.78
CA THR A 373 32.81 32.84 20.77
C THR A 373 34.33 32.92 20.92
N ILE A 374 34.91 34.06 20.52
CA ILE A 374 36.35 34.32 20.66
C ILE A 374 36.52 35.54 21.56
N ARG A 375 37.19 35.36 22.71
CA ARG A 375 37.46 36.42 23.71
C ARG A 375 36.20 37.16 24.20
N GLY A 376 35.10 36.43 24.40
CA GLY A 376 33.86 36.99 24.95
C GLY A 376 32.98 37.74 23.94
N LEU A 377 33.36 37.76 22.66
CA LEU A 377 32.50 38.22 21.56
C LEU A 377 31.98 37.00 20.80
N THR A 378 30.65 36.86 20.75
CA THR A 378 29.97 35.82 19.99
C THR A 378 29.77 36.32 18.55
N GLN A 379 30.39 35.64 17.60
CA GLN A 379 30.17 35.87 16.18
C GLN A 379 29.37 34.70 15.63
N ARG A 380 28.22 35.01 15.02
CA ARG A 380 27.49 34.06 14.18
C ARG A 380 28.10 34.10 12.79
N SER A 381 28.64 32.98 12.36
CA SER A 381 29.12 32.81 10.99
C SER A 381 28.33 31.70 10.33
N THR A 382 27.86 32.00 9.14
CA THR A 382 27.12 31.08 8.28
C THR A 382 28.13 30.29 7.47
N PHE A 383 28.10 28.96 7.60
CA PHE A 383 28.92 28.06 6.81
C PHE A 383 28.03 27.19 5.92
N TRP A 384 28.49 26.97 4.69
CA TRP A 384 27.89 26.08 3.72
C TRP A 384 28.76 24.82 3.65
N GLN A 385 28.20 23.65 3.99
CA GLN A 385 28.91 22.37 3.95
C GLN A 385 28.48 21.50 2.78
#